data_AF-Q9U5R0-F1
#
_entry.id   AF-Q9U5R0-F1
#
_cell.length_a   1.000
_cell.length_b   1.000
_cell.length_c   1.000
_cell.angle_alpha   90.00
_cell.angle_beta   90.00
_cell.angle_gamma   90.00
#
_symmetry.space_group_name_H-M   'P 1'
#
loop_
_entity.id
_entity.type
_entity.pdbx_description
1 polymer ?
#
loop_
_entity_poly.entity_id
_entity_poly.type
_entity_poly.pdbx_seq_one_letter_code
_entity_poly.pdbx_strand_id
1 'polypeptide(L)'
;DFGPMVVHIFFRYISFVRKIQVHFQLEPAGAHGVWGLDEYQFLSFLIGSAQLIDNENITPSQAIEDDILDKYKDDYMYLSCIKHIKTVKHGGSFGEYAPLLYSITGVANWEKVAKGLVKMYEDEVLKKFVVVQHFYFGSILILG
;
A
#
# COMPACT_ATOMS: atom_id res chain seq x y z
N ASP A 1 4.13 -7.49 21.45
CA ASP A 1 5.19 -8.29 20.80
C ASP A 1 4.92 -8.69 19.35
N PHE A 2 3.69 -9.02 18.94
CA PHE A 2 3.42 -9.43 17.54
C PHE A 2 3.51 -8.30 16.49
N GLY A 3 3.14 -7.06 16.84
CA GLY A 3 3.11 -5.93 15.90
C GLY A 3 4.43 -5.67 15.17
N PRO A 4 5.55 -5.44 15.89
CA PRO A 4 6.86 -5.22 15.26
C PRO A 4 7.33 -6.40 14.39
N MET A 5 7.00 -7.63 14.80
CA MET A 5 7.34 -8.84 14.04
C MET A 5 6.60 -8.90 12.71
N VAL A 6 5.29 -8.64 12.71
CA VAL A 6 4.47 -8.60 11.49
C VAL A 6 5.01 -7.54 10.54
N VAL A 7 5.29 -6.34 11.04
CA VAL A 7 5.87 -5.25 10.23
C VAL A 7 7.19 -5.68 9.62
N HIS A 8 8.12 -6.24 10.40
CA HIS A 8 9.43 -6.65 9.91
C HIS A 8 9.36 -7.73 8.82
N ILE A 9 8.56 -8.78 9.05
CA ILE A 9 8.37 -9.87 8.08
C ILE A 9 7.74 -9.32 6.79
N PHE A 10 6.69 -8.51 6.92
CA PHE A 10 5.95 -7.99 5.78
C PHE A 10 6.80 -6.99 4.96
N PHE A 11 7.63 -6.17 5.61
CA PHE A 11 8.56 -5.27 4.93
C PHE A 11 9.58 -6.03 4.06
N ARG A 12 10.12 -7.13 4.60
CA ARG A 12 11.04 -8.02 3.86
C ARG A 12 10.32 -8.71 2.69
N TYR A 13 9.10 -9.18 2.92
CA TYR A 13 8.27 -9.77 1.87
C TYR A 13 8.04 -8.79 0.72
N ILE A 14 7.59 -7.56 1.01
CA ILE A 14 7.33 -6.53 -0.01
C ILE A 14 8.61 -6.14 -0.77
N SER A 15 9.72 -5.98 -0.07
CA SER A 15 11.02 -5.67 -0.70
C SER A 15 11.48 -6.80 -1.63
N PHE A 16 11.20 -8.05 -1.29
CA PHE A 16 11.50 -9.20 -2.13
C PHE A 16 10.57 -9.28 -3.35
N VAL A 17 9.25 -9.13 -3.16
CA VAL A 17 8.26 -9.15 -4.23
C VAL A 17 8.52 -8.05 -5.26
N ARG A 18 8.89 -6.83 -4.84
CA ARG A 18 9.29 -5.74 -5.75
C ARG A 18 10.48 -6.09 -6.63
N LYS A 19 11.47 -6.80 -6.08
CA LYS A 19 12.61 -7.28 -6.88
C LYS A 19 12.15 -8.28 -7.94
N ILE A 20 11.25 -9.19 -7.60
CA ILE A 20 10.67 -10.14 -8.57
C ILE A 20 9.90 -9.37 -9.65
N GLN A 21 9.02 -8.44 -9.27
CA GLN A 21 8.22 -7.65 -10.21
C GLN A 21 9.08 -6.92 -11.23
N VAL A 22 10.12 -6.21 -10.79
CA VAL A 22 11.03 -5.49 -11.67
C VAL A 22 11.90 -6.44 -12.49
N HIS A 23 12.46 -7.48 -11.87
CA HIS A 23 13.39 -8.39 -12.54
C HIS A 23 12.70 -9.21 -13.64
N PHE A 24 11.49 -9.68 -13.38
CA PHE A 24 10.73 -10.51 -14.32
C PHE A 24 9.68 -9.73 -15.11
N GLN A 25 9.59 -8.41 -14.94
CA GLN A 25 8.60 -7.55 -15.60
C GLN A 25 7.18 -8.10 -15.46
N LEU A 26 6.82 -8.51 -14.24
CA LEU A 26 5.51 -9.09 -13.99
C LEU A 26 4.42 -8.08 -14.34
N GLU A 27 3.36 -8.55 -14.99
CA GLU A 27 2.17 -7.73 -15.21
C GLU A 27 1.26 -7.77 -13.96
N PRO A 28 0.51 -6.71 -13.68
CA PRO A 28 -0.53 -6.72 -12.65
C PRO A 28 -1.56 -7.81 -12.92
N ALA A 29 -1.94 -8.59 -11.89
CA ALA A 29 -2.91 -9.68 -12.03
C ALA A 29 -4.35 -9.19 -12.32
N GLY A 30 -4.59 -7.88 -12.25
CA GLY A 30 -5.84 -7.23 -12.64
C GLY A 30 -5.66 -5.72 -12.76
N ALA A 31 -6.46 -5.08 -13.62
CA ALA A 31 -6.51 -3.63 -13.73
C ALA A 31 -7.64 -3.10 -12.84
N HIS A 32 -7.31 -2.49 -11.70
CA HIS A 32 -8.28 -1.71 -10.90
C HIS A 32 -8.68 -0.37 -11.59
N GLY A 33 -8.21 -0.15 -12.83
CA GLY A 33 -8.31 1.14 -13.51
C GLY A 33 -7.42 2.20 -12.86
N VAL A 34 -7.56 3.44 -13.33
CA VAL A 34 -6.77 4.60 -12.88
C VAL A 34 -6.98 4.93 -11.39
N TRP A 35 -8.05 4.42 -10.77
CA TRP A 35 -8.40 4.61 -9.36
C TRP A 35 -7.97 3.46 -8.44
N GLY A 36 -7.15 2.52 -8.92
CA GLY A 36 -6.49 1.54 -8.06
C GLY A 36 -5.52 2.20 -7.08
N LEU A 37 -5.38 1.64 -5.88
CA LEU A 37 -4.44 2.14 -4.87
C LEU A 37 -2.99 1.96 -5.34
N ASP A 38 -2.67 0.76 -5.85
CA ASP A 38 -1.41 0.36 -6.46
C ASP A 38 -1.70 -0.88 -7.33
N GLU A 39 -0.85 -1.12 -8.32
CA GLU A 39 -1.05 -2.20 -9.29
C GLU A 39 -0.79 -3.60 -8.70
N TYR A 40 -0.09 -3.70 -7.58
CA TYR A 40 0.29 -4.99 -6.99
C TYR A 40 0.00 -5.10 -5.51
N GLN A 41 0.05 -4.01 -4.75
CA GLN A 41 0.13 -4.05 -3.29
C GLN A 41 -0.98 -3.22 -2.65
N PHE A 42 -1.84 -3.86 -1.86
CA PHE A 42 -2.82 -3.14 -1.02
C PHE A 42 -2.38 -3.10 0.45
N LEU A 43 -2.10 -4.27 1.03
CA LEU A 43 -1.85 -4.43 2.47
C LEU A 43 -0.70 -3.57 2.98
N SER A 44 0.30 -3.29 2.14
CA SER A 44 1.46 -2.45 2.49
C SER A 44 1.05 -1.02 2.84
N PHE A 45 0.07 -0.46 2.12
CA PHE A 45 -0.50 0.86 2.44
C PHE A 45 -1.37 0.79 3.69
N LEU A 46 -2.18 -0.27 3.84
CA LEU A 46 -3.02 -0.44 5.03
C LEU A 46 -2.16 -0.53 6.30
N ILE A 47 -1.20 -1.46 6.34
CA ILE A 47 -0.28 -1.62 7.47
C ILE A 47 0.54 -0.34 7.68
N GLY A 48 1.07 0.24 6.60
CA GLY A 48 1.86 1.46 6.67
C GLY A 48 1.10 2.68 7.21
N SER A 49 -0.18 2.82 6.85
CA SER A 49 -1.02 3.91 7.37
C SER A 49 -1.28 3.74 8.88
N ALA A 50 -1.41 2.49 9.35
CA ALA A 50 -1.56 2.19 10.77
C ALA A 50 -0.28 2.51 11.56
N GLN A 51 0.92 2.36 10.97
CA GLN A 51 2.19 2.77 11.60
C GLN A 51 2.28 4.28 11.83
N LEU A 52 1.53 5.08 11.05
CA LEU A 52 1.59 6.54 11.05
C LEU A 52 0.46 7.17 11.89
N ILE A 53 -0.42 6.38 12.49
CA ILE A 53 -1.41 6.87 13.46
C ILE A 53 -0.67 7.53 14.63
N ASP A 54 -1.15 8.70 15.05
CA ASP A 54 -0.55 9.55 16.10
C ASP A 54 0.88 10.05 15.79
N ASN A 55 1.33 9.98 14.54
CA ASN A 55 2.61 10.58 14.13
C ASN A 55 2.47 12.11 14.01
N GLU A 56 3.20 12.83 14.86
CA GLU A 56 3.19 14.31 14.89
C GLU A 56 3.99 14.97 13.76
N ASN A 57 4.92 14.23 13.14
CA ASN A 57 5.91 14.77 12.21
C ASN A 57 5.58 14.56 10.74
N ILE A 58 4.70 13.60 10.44
CA ILE A 58 4.40 13.17 9.08
C ILE A 58 2.89 13.16 8.93
N THR A 59 2.33 14.12 8.21
CA THR A 59 0.91 14.13 7.82
C THR A 59 0.69 13.35 6.52
N PRO A 60 -0.57 12.99 6.19
CA PRO A 60 -0.89 12.41 4.88
C PRO A 60 -0.44 13.27 3.69
N SER A 61 -0.48 14.60 3.83
CA SER A 61 -0.02 15.51 2.77
C SER A 61 1.50 15.49 2.57
N GLN A 62 2.27 15.35 3.66
CA GLN A 62 3.72 15.26 3.61
C GLN A 62 4.23 13.91 3.10
N ALA A 63 3.38 12.88 3.08
CA ALA A 63 3.75 11.51 2.73
C ALA A 63 4.14 11.29 1.25
N ILE A 64 4.10 12.34 0.43
CA ILE A 64 4.51 12.33 -0.99
C ILE A 64 5.74 13.21 -1.27
N GLU A 65 6.18 13.99 -0.28
CA GLU A 65 7.31 14.91 -0.39
C GLU A 65 8.63 14.15 -0.38
N ASP A 66 9.53 14.48 -1.31
CA ASP A 66 10.74 13.67 -1.55
C ASP A 66 11.71 13.66 -0.36
N ASP A 67 11.80 14.75 0.40
CA ASP A 67 12.63 14.86 1.61
C ASP A 67 12.11 13.96 2.74
N ILE A 68 10.79 13.92 2.93
CA ILE A 68 10.11 13.04 3.89
C ILE A 68 10.30 11.57 3.48
N LEU A 69 10.12 11.27 2.19
CA LEU A 69 10.30 9.93 1.66
C LEU A 69 11.74 9.44 1.82
N ASP A 70 12.73 10.24 1.42
CA ASP A 70 14.14 9.84 1.50
C ASP A 70 14.60 9.64 2.93
N LYS A 71 14.06 10.41 3.87
CA LYS A 71 14.37 10.29 5.29
C LYS A 71 13.74 9.06 5.95
N TYR A 72 12.50 8.71 5.60
CA TYR A 72 11.68 7.79 6.40
C TYR A 72 11.17 6.55 5.65
N LYS A 73 11.52 6.38 4.37
CA LYS A 73 11.10 5.21 3.55
C LYS A 73 11.49 3.85 4.13
N ASP A 74 12.53 3.79 4.95
CA ASP A 74 13.03 2.54 5.53
C ASP A 74 12.39 2.25 6.91
N ASP A 75 11.72 3.24 7.50
CA ASP A 75 11.03 3.14 8.80
C ASP A 75 9.52 2.87 8.64
N TYR A 76 8.89 3.49 7.64
CA TYR A 76 7.44 3.42 7.43
C TYR A 76 7.10 2.78 6.08
N MET A 77 6.31 1.72 6.13
CA MET A 77 5.96 0.93 4.94
C MET A 77 5.16 1.75 3.92
N TYR A 78 4.29 2.65 4.37
CA TYR A 78 3.54 3.54 3.49
C TYR A 78 4.49 4.39 2.64
N LEU A 79 5.47 5.04 3.27
CA LEU A 79 6.47 5.87 2.61
C LEU A 79 7.38 5.05 1.70
N SER A 80 7.74 3.83 2.12
CA SER A 80 8.44 2.87 1.25
C SER A 80 7.67 2.59 -0.05
N CYS A 81 6.34 2.46 0.02
CA CYS A 81 5.50 2.25 -1.15
C CYS A 81 5.43 3.48 -2.04
N ILE A 82 5.20 4.66 -1.47
CA ILE A 82 5.17 5.90 -2.26
C ILE A 82 6.50 6.14 -2.96
N LYS A 83 7.64 5.97 -2.26
CA LYS A 83 8.96 6.11 -2.89
C LYS A 83 9.14 5.13 -4.04
N HIS A 84 8.74 3.86 -3.85
CA HIS A 84 8.83 2.87 -4.93
C HIS A 84 8.01 3.28 -6.16
N ILE A 85 6.77 3.74 -5.98
CA ILE A 85 5.93 4.22 -7.08
C ILE A 85 6.63 5.37 -7.84
N LYS A 86 7.14 6.39 -7.12
CA LYS A 86 7.86 7.52 -7.73
C LYS A 86 9.12 7.09 -8.48
N THR A 87 9.72 5.95 -8.12
CA THR A 87 10.91 5.41 -8.80
C THR A 87 10.60 4.60 -10.06
N VAL A 88 9.41 3.99 -10.16
CA VAL A 88 9.05 3.12 -11.30
C VAL A 88 8.09 3.79 -12.28
N LYS A 89 7.28 4.75 -11.82
CA LYS A 89 6.37 5.54 -12.66
C LYS A 89 7.04 6.86 -13.02
N HIS A 90 7.16 7.11 -14.33
CA HIS A 90 7.76 8.32 -14.88
C HIS A 90 6.78 9.02 -15.81
N GLY A 91 6.93 10.34 -15.93
CA GLY A 91 6.07 11.18 -16.75
C GLY A 91 4.89 11.73 -15.95
N GLY A 92 4.80 13.05 -15.88
CA GLY A 92 3.76 13.74 -15.11
C GLY A 92 4.05 13.85 -13.61
N SER A 93 3.18 14.60 -12.94
CA SER A 93 3.07 14.74 -11.50
C SER A 93 2.51 13.48 -10.84
N PHE A 94 2.74 13.32 -9.53
CA PHE A 94 2.27 12.16 -8.77
C PHE A 94 0.75 11.96 -8.88
N GLY A 95 -0.03 13.03 -8.93
CA GLY A 95 -1.48 12.97 -9.10
C GLY A 95 -1.95 12.44 -10.45
N GLU A 96 -1.13 12.51 -11.49
CA GLU A 96 -1.50 12.02 -12.82
C GLU A 96 -1.39 10.50 -12.93
N TYR A 97 -0.33 9.90 -12.34
CA TYR A 97 -0.12 8.45 -12.41
C TYR A 97 -0.58 7.68 -11.16
N ALA A 98 -0.91 8.37 -10.07
CA ALA A 98 -1.41 7.79 -8.82
C ALA A 98 -2.53 8.65 -8.18
N PRO A 99 -3.64 8.91 -8.88
CA PRO A 99 -4.65 9.88 -8.44
C PRO A 99 -5.36 9.49 -7.13
N LEU A 100 -5.59 8.20 -6.87
CA LEU A 100 -6.16 7.79 -5.59
C LEU A 100 -5.21 8.09 -4.43
N LEU A 101 -3.93 7.72 -4.53
CA LEU A 101 -2.92 8.05 -3.52
C LEU A 101 -2.76 9.56 -3.36
N TYR A 102 -2.84 10.31 -4.45
CA TYR A 102 -2.84 11.78 -4.39
C TYR A 102 -4.07 12.31 -3.66
N SER A 103 -5.28 11.76 -3.87
CA SER A 103 -6.47 12.18 -3.12
C SER A 103 -6.36 11.92 -1.61
N ILE A 104 -5.63 10.86 -1.21
CA ILE A 104 -5.38 10.53 0.20
C ILE A 104 -4.54 11.61 0.90
N THR A 105 -3.72 12.37 0.15
CA THR A 105 -2.96 13.51 0.71
C THR A 105 -3.85 14.61 1.29
N GLY A 106 -5.10 14.71 0.83
CA GLY A 106 -6.11 15.63 1.35
C GLY A 106 -6.87 15.13 2.58
N VAL A 107 -6.59 13.91 3.07
CA VAL A 107 -7.24 13.36 4.26
C VAL A 107 -6.59 13.94 5.52
N ALA A 108 -7.43 14.32 6.49
CA ALA A 108 -7.00 15.11 7.64
C ALA A 108 -5.95 14.44 8.54
N ASN A 109 -6.00 13.11 8.71
CA ASN A 109 -5.08 12.37 9.59
C ASN A 109 -4.99 10.88 9.21
N TRP A 110 -3.95 10.22 9.69
CA TRP A 110 -3.69 8.80 9.42
C TRP A 110 -4.74 7.84 9.97
N GLU A 111 -5.41 8.19 11.07
CA GLU A 111 -6.51 7.37 11.58
C GLU A 111 -7.66 7.26 10.57
N LYS A 112 -8.02 8.38 9.92
CA LYS A 112 -9.01 8.40 8.84
C LYS A 112 -8.52 7.68 7.59
N VAL A 113 -7.24 7.82 7.24
CA VAL A 113 -6.63 7.08 6.12
C VAL A 113 -6.72 5.57 6.37
N ALA A 114 -6.27 5.10 7.52
CA ALA A 114 -6.28 3.69 7.89
C ALA A 114 -7.72 3.11 7.89
N LYS A 115 -8.68 3.81 8.49
CA LYS A 115 -10.10 3.40 8.46
C LYS A 115 -10.65 3.33 7.03
N GLY A 116 -10.32 4.30 6.18
CA GLY A 116 -10.70 4.30 4.76
C GLY A 116 -10.10 3.12 4.01
N LEU A 117 -8.82 2.82 4.23
CA LEU A 117 -8.13 1.69 3.61
C LEU A 117 -8.65 0.33 4.09
N VAL A 118 -9.08 0.18 5.34
CA VAL A 118 -9.76 -1.04 5.80
C VAL A 118 -11.03 -1.27 5.00
N LYS A 119 -11.88 -0.24 4.88
CA LYS A 119 -13.14 -0.35 4.13
C LYS A 119 -12.88 -0.66 2.65
N MET A 120 -11.92 0.04 2.05
CA MET A 120 -11.56 -0.19 0.66
C MET A 120 -10.96 -1.59 0.44
N TYR A 121 -10.19 -2.13 1.39
CA TYR A 121 -9.69 -3.51 1.30
C TYR A 121 -10.85 -4.54 1.31
N GLU A 122 -11.82 -4.33 2.19
CA GLU A 122 -13.01 -5.18 2.24
C GLU A 122 -13.78 -5.15 0.92
N ASP A 123 -14.04 -3.95 0.39
CA ASP A 123 -14.88 -3.77 -0.79
C ASP A 123 -14.17 -4.10 -2.11
N GLU A 124 -12.87 -3.78 -2.24
CA GLU A 124 -12.11 -3.91 -3.48
C GLU A 124 -11.17 -5.12 -3.54
N VAL A 125 -10.96 -5.83 -2.42
CA VAL A 125 -10.21 -7.09 -2.39
C VAL A 125 -11.12 -8.22 -1.95
N LEU A 126 -11.58 -8.22 -0.69
CA LEU A 126 -12.24 -9.40 -0.11
C LEU A 126 -13.60 -9.72 -0.76
N LYS A 127 -14.38 -8.69 -1.12
CA LYS A 127 -15.68 -8.85 -1.78
C LYS A 127 -15.60 -8.99 -3.31
N LYS A 128 -14.42 -8.84 -3.91
CA LYS A 128 -14.26 -8.95 -5.37
C LYS A 128 -13.91 -10.38 -5.75
N PHE A 129 -14.89 -11.12 -6.26
CA PHE A 129 -14.67 -12.51 -6.68
C PHE A 129 -13.47 -12.68 -7.61
N VAL A 130 -13.30 -11.80 -8.61
CA VAL A 130 -12.15 -11.88 -9.54
C VAL A 130 -10.78 -11.79 -8.85
N VAL A 131 -10.71 -11.18 -7.66
CA VAL A 131 -9.50 -11.07 -6.83
C VAL A 131 -9.34 -12.30 -5.94
N VAL A 132 -10.43 -12.77 -5.30
CA VAL A 132 -10.38 -13.85 -4.30
C VAL A 132 -10.75 -15.24 -4.82
N GLN A 133 -11.09 -15.40 -6.11
CA GLN A 133 -11.46 -16.70 -6.70
C GLN A 133 -10.37 -17.77 -6.57
N HIS A 134 -9.12 -17.36 -6.34
CA HIS A 134 -7.98 -18.24 -6.09
C HIS A 134 -7.59 -18.35 -4.61
N PHE A 135 -8.46 -17.89 -3.70
CA PHE A 135 -8.24 -18.03 -2.26
C PHE A 135 -8.53 -19.48 -1.83
N TYR A 136 -7.55 -20.09 -1.14
CA TYR A 136 -7.66 -21.48 -0.70
C TYR A 136 -8.25 -21.59 0.71
N PHE A 137 -9.14 -22.56 0.88
CA PHE A 137 -9.70 -22.94 2.17
C PHE A 137 -9.17 -24.32 2.56
N GLY A 138 -8.91 -24.51 3.85
CA GLY A 138 -8.33 -25.73 4.41
C GLY A 138 -8.75 -25.92 5.86
N SER A 139 -7.97 -26.70 6.62
CA SER A 139 -8.31 -27.01 8.02
C SER A 139 -8.18 -25.81 8.97
N ILE A 140 -7.35 -24.82 8.64
CA ILE A 140 -7.15 -23.61 9.46
C ILE A 140 -8.12 -22.50 9.04
N LEU A 141 -8.29 -22.28 7.74
CA LEU A 141 -9.21 -21.30 7.17
C LEU A 141 -10.35 -22.03 6.50
N ILE A 142 -11.47 -22.14 7.20
CA ILE A 142 -12.65 -22.91 6.76
C ILE A 142 -13.57 -22.00 5.95
N LEU A 143 -14.11 -22.51 4.83
CA LEU A 143 -15.17 -21.83 4.09
C LEU A 143 -16.48 -21.96 4.90
N GLY A 144 -16.97 -20.85 5.42
CA GLY A 144 -18.22 -20.74 6.18
C GLY A 144 -19.45 -20.68 5.29
#